data_AF-A0A353GN87-F1
#
_entry.id   AF-A0A353GN87-F1
#
_cell.length_a   1.000
_cell.length_b   1.000
_cell.length_c   1.000
_cell.angle_alpha   90.00
_cell.angle_beta   90.00
_cell.angle_gamma   90.00
#
_symmetry.space_group_name_H-M   'P 1'
#
loop_
_entity.id
_entity.type
_entity.pdbx_description
1 polymer ?
#
loop_
_entity_poly.entity_id
_entity_poly.type
_entity_poly.pdbx_seq_one_letter_code
_entity_poly.pdbx_strand_id
1 'polypeptide(L)'
;MNIRDIMMQGKPLSGITVIDAHCHIGPWFPMSIPESDVLGLCHDMDRLGINRALISSMIGIGPDFKAGNRMVAALVHQYPDRFSGYISINPNYPTEIGTELESYYAVSGMKAIKIHPTFHNYSLTGPNYREVFDFANTRE
;
A
#
# COMPACT_ATOMS: atom_id res chain seq x y z
N MET A 1 -6.62 15.18 -28.57
CA MET A 1 -6.66 13.71 -28.39
C MET A 1 -7.34 13.44 -27.06
N ASN A 2 -8.37 12.59 -27.00
CA ASN A 2 -9.07 12.34 -25.73
C ASN A 2 -8.25 11.38 -24.84
N ILE A 3 -8.63 11.21 -23.57
CA ILE A 3 -7.91 10.33 -22.61
C ILE A 3 -7.78 8.90 -23.16
N ARG A 4 -8.86 8.35 -23.73
CA ARG A 4 -8.90 6.98 -24.27
C ARG A 4 -7.86 6.79 -25.37
N ASP A 5 -7.73 7.74 -26.30
CA ASP A 5 -6.78 7.66 -27.41
C ASP A 5 -5.32 7.64 -26.91
N ILE A 6 -5.01 8.39 -25.85
CA ILE A 6 -3.67 8.44 -25.24
C ILE A 6 -3.37 7.10 -24.54
N MET A 7 -4.33 6.58 -23.77
CA MET A 7 -4.20 5.29 -23.09
C MET A 7 -3.99 4.14 -24.08
N MET A 8 -4.74 4.11 -25.18
CA MET A 8 -4.61 3.07 -26.22
C MET A 8 -3.26 3.10 -26.94
N GLN A 9 -2.53 4.22 -26.87
CA GLN A 9 -1.15 4.35 -27.38
C GLN A 9 -0.09 3.96 -26.35
N GLY A 10 -0.47 3.60 -25.12
CA GLY A 10 0.46 3.31 -24.03
C GLY A 10 1.26 4.54 -23.60
N LYS A 11 0.74 5.74 -23.83
CA LYS A 11 1.42 7.00 -23.48
C LYS A 11 0.98 7.49 -22.10
N PRO A 12 1.89 8.12 -21.32
CA PRO A 12 1.54 8.84 -20.11
C PRO A 12 0.44 9.89 -20.35
N LEU A 13 -0.48 10.02 -19.39
CA LEU A 13 -1.48 11.09 -19.41
C LEU A 13 -0.84 12.42 -19.01
N SER A 14 -1.07 13.48 -19.80
CA SER A 14 -0.62 14.84 -19.50
C SER A 14 -1.77 15.70 -19.00
N GLY A 15 -1.54 16.53 -17.97
CA GLY A 15 -2.54 17.47 -17.45
C GLY A 15 -3.60 16.84 -16.54
N ILE A 16 -3.42 15.57 -16.15
CA ILE A 16 -4.28 14.85 -15.21
C ILE A 16 -3.39 14.19 -14.17
N THR A 17 -3.79 14.25 -12.89
CA THR A 17 -3.11 13.52 -11.82
C THR A 17 -3.56 12.07 -11.79
N VAL A 18 -2.62 11.14 -11.96
CA VAL A 18 -2.83 9.70 -11.84
C VAL A 18 -2.32 9.23 -10.48
N ILE A 19 -3.19 8.57 -9.71
CA ILE A 19 -2.87 7.98 -8.42
C ILE A 19 -3.10 6.48 -8.52
N ASP A 20 -2.05 5.69 -8.27
CA ASP A 20 -2.16 4.24 -8.17
C ASP A 20 -2.46 3.84 -6.72
N ALA A 21 -3.59 3.16 -6.48
CA ALA A 21 -4.01 2.69 -5.16
C ALA A 21 -3.56 1.26 -4.84
N HIS A 22 -2.81 0.61 -5.74
CA HIS A 22 -2.35 -0.77 -5.60
C HIS A 22 -0.90 -0.92 -6.03
N CYS A 23 0.01 -0.30 -5.27
CA CYS A 23 1.45 -0.51 -5.44
C CYS A 23 2.05 -1.28 -4.26
N HIS A 24 3.12 -2.01 -4.56
CA HIS A 24 3.88 -2.78 -3.57
C HIS A 24 5.37 -2.47 -3.64
N ILE A 25 6.03 -2.50 -2.49
CA ILE A 25 7.50 -2.46 -2.37
C ILE A 25 8.02 -3.79 -1.86
N GLY A 26 9.13 -4.24 -2.43
CA GLY A 26 9.86 -5.45 -2.06
C GLY A 26 9.53 -6.66 -2.91
N PRO A 27 10.39 -7.70 -2.85
CA PRO A 27 10.23 -8.90 -3.65
C PRO A 27 9.07 -9.78 -3.15
N TRP A 28 8.58 -10.68 -4.02
CA TRP A 28 7.60 -11.70 -3.64
C TRP A 28 7.99 -13.05 -4.24
N PHE A 29 8.04 -14.10 -3.41
CA PHE A 29 8.68 -15.38 -3.73
C PHE A 29 8.15 -16.15 -4.97
N PRO A 30 6.91 -15.98 -5.46
CA PRO A 30 6.46 -16.60 -6.71
C PRO A 30 6.55 -15.66 -7.93
N MET A 31 7.02 -14.41 -7.78
CA MET A 31 7.03 -13.41 -8.85
C MET A 31 8.45 -12.91 -9.14
N SER A 32 8.80 -12.80 -10.42
CA SER A 32 10.00 -12.08 -10.84
C SER A 32 9.70 -10.59 -10.83
N ILE A 33 10.30 -9.87 -9.88
CA ILE A 33 10.18 -8.41 -9.73
C ILE A 33 11.61 -7.84 -9.68
N PRO A 34 12.24 -7.59 -10.85
CA PRO A 34 13.66 -7.24 -10.91
C PRO A 34 14.02 -5.97 -10.13
N GLU A 35 13.21 -4.91 -10.27
CA GLU A 35 13.42 -3.61 -9.64
C GLU A 35 12.40 -3.39 -8.51
N SER A 36 12.36 -4.34 -7.57
CA SER A 36 11.34 -4.34 -6.49
C SER A 36 11.54 -3.28 -5.38
N ASP A 37 12.57 -2.45 -5.48
CA ASP A 37 12.85 -1.39 -4.51
C ASP A 37 12.13 -0.07 -4.85
N VAL A 38 12.33 0.94 -4.00
CA VAL A 38 11.68 2.25 -4.17
C VAL A 38 12.16 2.99 -5.42
N LEU A 39 13.42 2.81 -5.84
CA LEU A 39 13.96 3.49 -7.01
C LEU A 39 13.38 2.88 -8.28
N GLY A 40 13.27 1.55 -8.32
CA GLY A 40 12.56 0.82 -9.36
C GLY A 40 11.10 1.25 -9.48
N LEU A 41 10.38 1.32 -8.36
CA LEU A 41 8.99 1.80 -8.37
C LEU A 41 8.89 3.24 -8.90
N CYS A 42 9.76 4.16 -8.45
CA CYS A 42 9.78 5.53 -8.96
C CYS A 42 10.04 5.59 -10.46
N HIS A 43 11.01 4.80 -10.96
CA HIS A 43 11.31 4.70 -12.38
C HIS A 43 10.11 4.23 -13.19
N ASP A 44 9.42 3.18 -12.74
CA ASP A 44 8.20 2.69 -13.41
C ASP A 44 7.06 3.71 -13.34
N MET A 45 6.87 4.37 -12.20
CA MET A 45 5.88 5.45 -12.07
C MET A 45 6.14 6.58 -13.07
N ASP A 46 7.38 7.04 -13.20
CA ASP A 46 7.74 8.11 -14.12
C ASP A 46 7.51 7.69 -15.58
N ARG A 47 7.86 6.44 -15.93
CA ARG A 47 7.63 5.87 -17.26
C ARG A 47 6.14 5.72 -17.61
N LEU A 48 5.31 5.41 -16.63
CA LEU A 48 3.86 5.20 -16.80
C LEU A 48 3.04 6.48 -16.62
N GLY A 49 3.64 7.57 -16.14
CA GLY A 49 2.94 8.81 -15.82
C GLY A 49 2.11 8.75 -14.55
N ILE A 50 2.51 7.94 -13.57
CA ILE A 50 1.86 7.84 -12.25
C ILE A 50 2.46 8.91 -11.33
N ASN A 51 1.64 9.85 -10.88
CA ASN A 51 2.11 10.97 -10.06
C ASN A 51 2.31 10.56 -8.60
N ARG A 52 1.38 9.77 -8.05
CA ARG A 52 1.41 9.30 -6.67
C ARG A 52 1.00 7.83 -6.57
N ALA A 53 1.51 7.13 -5.57
CA ALA A 53 1.12 5.76 -5.27
C ALA A 53 0.77 5.59 -3.80
N LEU A 54 -0.29 4.83 -3.50
CA LEU A 54 -0.51 4.26 -2.18
C LEU A 54 0.19 2.90 -2.12
N ILE A 55 1.20 2.79 -1.26
CA ILE A 55 2.08 1.63 -1.19
C ILE A 55 1.79 0.78 0.04
N SER A 56 1.84 -0.54 -0.14
CA SER A 56 2.07 -1.52 0.93
C SER A 56 3.41 -2.22 0.67
N SER A 57 4.02 -2.84 1.68
CA SER A 57 5.21 -3.66 1.45
C SER A 57 4.86 -5.14 1.37
N MET A 58 5.56 -5.90 0.53
CA MET A 58 5.36 -7.35 0.39
C MET A 58 5.67 -8.09 1.70
N ILE A 59 6.69 -7.64 2.45
CA ILE A 59 6.97 -8.13 3.80
C ILE A 59 5.79 -7.87 4.75
N GLY A 60 5.14 -6.71 4.60
CA GLY A 60 3.97 -6.34 5.40
C GLY A 60 2.73 -7.16 5.08
N ILE A 61 2.59 -7.61 3.84
CA ILE A 61 1.47 -8.46 3.39
C ILE A 61 1.69 -9.91 3.83
N GLY A 62 2.90 -10.42 3.68
CA GLY A 62 3.24 -11.80 3.97
C GLY A 62 3.73 -11.99 5.41
N PRO A 63 5.06 -12.12 5.61
CA PRO A 63 5.62 -12.70 6.83
C PRO A 63 5.64 -11.77 8.05
N ASP A 64 5.68 -10.45 7.89
CA ASP A 64 5.86 -9.51 9.02
C ASP A 64 5.20 -8.15 8.73
N PHE A 65 3.93 -8.03 9.15
CA PHE A 65 3.15 -6.80 9.00
C PHE A 65 3.79 -5.60 9.72
N LYS A 66 4.48 -5.81 10.84
CA LYS A 66 5.11 -4.74 11.63
C LYS A 66 6.36 -4.19 10.97
N ALA A 67 7.25 -5.07 10.50
CA ALA A 67 8.40 -4.66 9.72
C ALA A 67 7.95 -3.94 8.44
N GLY A 68 6.89 -4.43 7.82
CA GLY A 68 6.32 -3.83 6.63
C GLY A 68 5.73 -2.44 6.83
N ASN A 69 4.98 -2.22 7.90
CA ASN A 69 4.43 -0.91 8.24
C ASN A 69 5.54 0.10 8.56
N ARG A 70 6.59 -0.34 9.28
CA ARG A 70 7.77 0.49 9.58
C ARG A 70 8.49 0.94 8.31
N MET A 71 8.66 0.03 7.35
CA MET A 71 9.24 0.32 6.05
C MET A 71 8.41 1.33 5.26
N VAL A 72 7.09 1.11 5.17
CA VAL A 72 6.19 2.00 4.43
C VAL A 72 6.16 3.39 5.05
N ALA A 73 6.08 3.50 6.38
CA ALA A 73 6.11 4.78 7.09
C ALA A 73 7.40 5.56 6.81
N ALA A 74 8.56 4.88 6.78
CA ALA A 74 9.83 5.52 6.44
C ALA A 74 9.84 6.05 4.99
N LEU A 75 9.31 5.27 4.03
CA LEU A 75 9.25 5.67 2.62
C LEU A 75 8.29 6.83 2.38
N VAL A 76 7.14 6.83 3.05
CA VAL A 76 6.17 7.95 3.01
C VAL A 76 6.80 9.22 3.57
N HIS A 77 7.58 9.13 4.64
CA HIS A 77 8.31 10.28 5.17
C HIS A 77 9.40 10.76 4.22
N GLN A 78 10.11 9.84 3.55
CA GLN A 78 11.21 10.18 2.64
C GLN A 78 10.73 10.76 1.30
N TYR A 79 9.58 10.30 0.80
CA TYR A 79 9.02 10.72 -0.49
C TYR A 79 7.53 11.12 -0.37
N PRO A 80 7.20 12.14 0.46
CA PRO A 80 5.81 12.49 0.78
C PRO A 80 5.01 13.01 -0.43
N ASP A 81 5.72 13.46 -1.47
CA ASP A 81 5.09 13.90 -2.73
C ASP A 81 4.81 12.75 -3.71
N ARG A 82 5.40 11.58 -3.47
CA ARG A 82 5.25 10.40 -4.32
C ARG A 82 4.37 9.34 -3.66
N PHE A 83 4.42 9.21 -2.34
CA PHE A 83 3.81 8.09 -1.64
C PHE A 83 2.86 8.48 -0.53
N SER A 84 1.78 7.71 -0.43
CA SER A 84 1.01 7.50 0.79
C SER A 84 1.10 6.01 1.16
N GLY A 85 0.87 5.68 2.42
CA GLY A 85 1.06 4.33 2.94
C GLY A 85 -0.24 3.63 3.32
N TYR A 86 -0.27 2.33 3.08
CA TYR A 86 -1.20 1.41 3.73
C TYR A 86 -0.61 0.87 5.04
N ILE A 87 -1.44 0.77 6.06
CA ILE A 87 -1.19 0.00 7.28
C ILE A 87 -1.64 -1.43 7.02
N SER A 88 -0.69 -2.36 6.86
CA SER A 88 -0.97 -3.78 6.75
C SER A 88 -1.33 -4.36 8.12
N ILE A 89 -2.38 -5.17 8.17
CA ILE A 89 -2.82 -5.89 9.37
C ILE A 89 -2.89 -7.39 9.08
N ASN A 90 -2.44 -8.20 10.03
CA ASN A 90 -2.60 -9.64 9.99
C ASN A 90 -3.58 -10.10 11.10
N PRO A 91 -4.76 -10.64 10.75
CA PRO A 91 -5.80 -11.01 11.72
C PRO A 91 -5.41 -12.20 12.61
N ASN A 92 -4.31 -12.91 12.31
CA ASN A 92 -3.80 -13.98 13.16
C ASN A 92 -3.11 -13.47 14.45
N TYR A 93 -2.90 -12.15 14.56
CA TYR A 93 -2.33 -11.49 15.74
C TYR A 93 -3.31 -10.49 16.36
N PRO A 94 -4.51 -10.93 16.82
CA PRO A 94 -5.60 -10.04 17.20
C PRO A 94 -5.23 -9.06 18.33
N THR A 95 -4.38 -9.46 19.27
CA THR A 95 -3.95 -8.59 20.38
C THR A 95 -3.04 -7.43 19.94
N GLU A 96 -2.53 -7.47 18.70
CA GLU A 96 -1.59 -6.49 18.17
C GLU A 96 -2.26 -5.48 17.24
N ILE A 97 -3.49 -5.78 16.76
CA ILE A 97 -4.20 -5.00 15.75
C ILE A 97 -4.40 -3.54 16.17
N GLY A 98 -5.03 -3.30 17.31
CA GLY A 98 -5.31 -1.94 17.77
C GLY A 98 -4.06 -1.10 17.97
N THR A 99 -3.01 -1.67 18.57
CA THR A 99 -1.74 -0.97 18.77
C THR A 99 -1.09 -0.59 17.45
N GLU A 100 -1.10 -1.49 16.47
CA GLU A 100 -0.53 -1.24 15.15
C GLU A 100 -1.31 -0.15 14.39
N LEU A 101 -2.64 -0.23 14.41
CA LEU A 101 -3.52 0.75 13.77
C LEU A 101 -3.33 2.15 14.36
N GLU A 102 -3.41 2.31 15.68
CA GLU A 102 -3.24 3.61 16.34
C GLU A 102 -1.85 4.20 16.06
N SER A 103 -0.79 3.37 16.15
CA SER A 103 0.59 3.83 15.98
C SER A 103 0.85 4.38 14.58
N TYR A 104 0.40 3.68 13.53
CA TYR A 104 0.69 4.07 12.16
C TYR A 104 -0.34 5.01 11.57
N TYR A 105 -1.59 5.00 12.02
CA TYR A 105 -2.56 6.00 11.58
C TYR A 105 -2.17 7.43 12.01
N ALA A 106 -1.48 7.57 13.14
CA ALA A 106 -0.91 8.84 13.59
C ALA A 106 0.27 9.35 12.72
N VAL A 107 0.85 8.49 11.87
CA VAL A 107 1.97 8.87 10.99
C VAL A 107 1.45 9.61 9.76
N SER A 108 1.95 10.83 9.55
CA SER A 108 1.61 11.62 8.37
C SER A 108 1.89 10.84 7.07
N GLY A 109 0.85 10.70 6.25
CA GLY A 109 0.91 10.02 4.96
C GLY A 109 0.59 8.52 5.00
N MET A 110 0.43 7.89 6.17
CA MET A 110 -0.28 6.62 6.28
C MET A 110 -1.78 6.93 6.20
N LYS A 111 -2.47 6.44 5.17
CA LYS A 111 -3.82 6.92 4.81
C LYS A 111 -4.88 5.84 4.72
N ALA A 112 -4.48 4.58 4.70
CA ALA A 112 -5.43 3.49 4.49
C ALA A 112 -4.97 2.21 5.17
N ILE A 113 -5.85 1.22 5.26
CA ILE A 113 -5.56 -0.09 5.83
C ILE A 113 -5.54 -1.13 4.71
N LYS A 114 -4.56 -2.03 4.73
CA LYS A 114 -4.46 -3.16 3.80
C LYS A 114 -4.71 -4.47 4.54
N ILE A 115 -5.60 -5.27 3.97
CA ILE A 115 -5.97 -6.61 4.47
C ILE A 115 -5.76 -7.63 3.36
N HIS A 116 -5.30 -8.83 3.71
CA HIS A 116 -5.07 -9.92 2.75
C HIS A 116 -5.60 -11.26 3.27
N PRO A 117 -6.94 -11.46 3.26
CA PRO A 117 -7.59 -12.69 3.73
C PRO A 117 -6.95 -13.99 3.20
N THR A 118 -6.66 -14.03 1.89
CA THR A 118 -6.08 -15.21 1.23
C THR A 118 -4.67 -15.51 1.73
N PHE A 119 -3.81 -14.49 1.88
CA PHE A 119 -2.43 -14.71 2.34
C PHE A 119 -2.35 -14.97 3.84
N HIS A 120 -3.30 -14.46 4.62
CA HIS A 120 -3.40 -14.73 6.05
C HIS A 120 -4.19 -16.00 6.36
N ASN A 121 -4.71 -16.70 5.34
CA ASN A 121 -5.58 -17.87 5.47
C ASN A 121 -6.69 -17.64 6.52
N TYR A 122 -7.30 -16.45 6.48
CA TYR A 122 -8.28 -16.01 7.46
C TYR A 122 -9.44 -15.34 6.76
N SER A 123 -10.67 -15.72 7.11
CA SER A 123 -11.89 -15.18 6.48
C SER A 123 -11.97 -13.66 6.62
N LEU A 124 -12.32 -12.96 5.54
CA LEU A 124 -12.59 -11.51 5.56
C LEU A 124 -13.67 -11.14 6.58
N THR A 125 -14.64 -12.03 6.80
CA THR A 125 -15.74 -11.83 7.76
C THR A 125 -15.46 -12.42 9.14
N GLY A 126 -14.23 -12.90 9.37
CA GLY A 126 -13.83 -13.44 10.67
C GLY A 126 -13.78 -12.36 11.76
N PRO A 127 -13.99 -12.73 13.03
CA PRO A 127 -14.15 -11.78 14.13
C PRO A 127 -12.94 -10.85 14.33
N ASN A 128 -11.72 -11.28 14.00
CA ASN A 128 -10.51 -10.49 14.23
C ASN A 128 -10.39 -9.28 13.29
N TYR A 129 -11.15 -9.23 12.19
CA TYR A 129 -11.22 -8.03 11.34
C TYR A 129 -12.22 -7.00 11.84
N ARG A 130 -13.08 -7.33 12.82
CA ARG A 130 -14.08 -6.38 13.33
C ARG A 130 -13.44 -5.10 13.83
N GLU A 131 -12.40 -5.21 14.65
CA GLU A 131 -11.65 -4.07 15.17
C GLU A 131 -11.06 -3.22 14.03
N VAL A 132 -10.57 -3.85 12.96
CA VAL A 132 -10.03 -3.16 11.78
C VAL A 132 -11.11 -2.33 11.08
N PHE A 133 -12.29 -2.91 10.87
CA PHE A 133 -13.40 -2.22 10.23
C PHE A 133 -14.01 -1.12 11.12
N ASP A 134 -14.15 -1.38 12.42
CA ASP A 134 -14.65 -0.40 13.39
C ASP A 134 -13.68 0.79 13.49
N PHE A 135 -12.36 0.54 13.49
CA PHE A 135 -11.34 1.57 13.44
C PHE A 135 -11.46 2.42 12.17
N ALA A 136 -11.61 1.80 11.01
CA ALA A 136 -11.77 2.50 9.73
C ALA A 136 -13.07 3.31 9.64
N ASN A 137 -14.16 2.82 10.25
CA ASN A 137 -15.46 3.48 10.22
C ASN A 137 -15.54 4.75 11.09
N THR A 138 -14.62 4.92 12.05
CA THR A 138 -14.66 6.01 13.04
C THR A 138 -13.78 7.20 12.70
N ARG A 139 -13.03 7.15 11.59
CA ARG A 139 -12.01 8.14 11.23
C ARG A 139 -12.12 8.52 9.76
N GLU A 140 -12.25 9.82 9.47
CA GLU A 140 -12.29 10.43 8.13
C GLU A 140 -10.90 10.90 7.67
#